data_AF-A0A0B6ZBE6-F1
#
_entry.id   AF-A0A0B6ZBE6-F1
#
_cell.length_a   1.000
_cell.length_b   1.000
_cell.length_c   1.000
_cell.angle_alpha   90.00
_cell.angle_beta   90.00
_cell.angle_gamma   90.00
#
_symmetry.space_group_name_H-M   'P 1'
#
loop_
_entity.id
_entity.type
_entity.pdbx_description
1 polymer ?
#
loop_
_entity_poly.entity_id
_entity_poly.type
_entity_poly.pdbx_seq_one_letter_code
_entity_poly.pdbx_strand_id
1 'polypeptide(L)' 'MGTETTRDERNTPEYLAQLLKDKKQIQALPSVFIHAEKILDEEINRVRLSLFHHQGKRDVLDLPEPLGPVVQLQE' A
#
# COMPACT_ATOMS: atom_id res chain seq x y z
N MET A 1 8.16 -5.45 -25.79
CA MET A 1 7.98 -4.01 -25.52
C MET A 1 7.69 -3.87 -24.04
N GLY A 2 8.69 -3.50 -23.24
CA GLY A 2 8.51 -3.28 -21.81
C GLY A 2 7.98 -1.88 -21.61
N THR A 3 6.78 -1.74 -21.06
CA THR A 3 6.29 -0.45 -20.59
C THR A 3 7.06 -0.11 -19.32
N GLU A 4 8.14 0.66 -19.48
CA GLU A 4 8.83 1.29 -18.35
C GLU A 4 7.91 2.39 -17.82
N THR A 5 6.93 2.01 -17.01
CA THR A 5 5.95 2.94 -16.43
C THR A 5 6.71 3.81 -15.44
N THR A 6 6.83 5.10 -15.75
CA THR A 6 7.47 6.12 -14.92
C THR A 6 6.88 6.09 -13.51
N ARG A 7 7.70 6.29 -12.46
CA ARG A 7 7.24 6.16 -11.05
C ARG A 7 6.04 7.05 -10.74
N ASP A 8 5.90 8.17 -11.42
CA ASP A 8 4.76 9.10 -11.29
C ASP A 8 3.43 8.54 -11.83
N GLU A 9 3.43 7.78 -12.93
CA GLU A 9 2.20 7.16 -13.46
C GLU A 9 1.61 6.11 -12.51
N ARG A 10 2.47 5.49 -11.69
CA ARG A 10 2.05 4.52 -10.66
C ARG A 10 1.43 5.17 -9.43
N ASN A 11 1.47 6.49 -9.30
CA ASN A 11 0.86 7.25 -8.20
C ASN A 11 -0.39 7.97 -8.67
N THR A 12 -1.19 7.34 -9.52
CA THR A 12 -2.45 7.90 -10.02
C THR A 12 -3.65 7.16 -9.44
N PRO A 13 -4.79 7.84 -9.22
CA PRO A 13 -6.02 7.19 -8.78
C PRO A 13 -6.53 6.15 -9.81
N GLU A 14 -6.24 6.37 -11.09
CA GLU A 14 -6.54 5.42 -12.17
C GLU A 14 -5.78 4.10 -11.99
N TYR A 15 -4.47 4.17 -11.70
CA TYR A 15 -3.66 2.98 -11.42
C TYR A 15 -4.16 2.22 -10.19
N LEU A 16 -4.55 2.92 -9.12
CA LEU A 16 -5.18 2.30 -7.95
C LEU A 16 -6.48 1.55 -8.31
N ALA A 17 -7.32 2.13 -9.18
CA ALA A 17 -8.55 1.49 -9.64
C ALA A 17 -8.26 0.20 -10.44
N GLN A 18 -7.20 0.20 -11.27
CA GLN A 18 -6.75 -1.00 -11.97
C GLN A 18 -6.31 -2.10 -10.99
N LEU A 19 -5.49 -1.77 -9.99
CA LEU A 19 -5.03 -2.72 -8.97
C LEU A 19 -6.20 -3.34 -8.17
N LEU A 20 -7.21 -2.53 -7.82
CA LEU A 20 -8.40 -3.02 -7.12
C LEU A 20 -9.23 -3.99 -7.97
N LYS A 21 -9.31 -3.75 -9.27
CA LYS A 21 -9.98 -4.65 -10.21
C LYS A 21 -9.23 -5.99 -10.32
N ASP A 22 -7.91 -5.95 -10.44
CA ASP A 22 -7.08 -7.15 -10.50
C ASP A 22 -7.19 -7.97 -9.20
N LYS A 23 -7.28 -7.29 -8.04
CA LYS A 23 -7.47 -7.94 -6.75
C LYS A 23 -8.77 -8.75 -6.72
N LYS A 24 -9.85 -8.17 -7.23
CA LYS A 24 -11.15 -8.86 -7.31
C LYS A 24 -11.11 -10.08 -8.22
N GLN A 25 -10.36 -10.02 -9.32
CA GLN A 25 -10.20 -11.16 -10.24
C GLN A 25 -9.34 -12.27 -9.62
N ILE A 26 -8.24 -11.93 -8.95
CA ILE A 26 -7.37 -12.91 -8.26
C ILE A 26 -8.11 -13.59 -7.12
N GLN A 27 -8.90 -12.85 -6.34
CA GLN A 27 -9.74 -13.40 -5.27
C GLN A 27 -10.83 -14.34 -5.78
N ALA A 28 -11.23 -14.23 -7.05
CA ALA A 28 -12.15 -15.19 -7.68
C ALA A 28 -11.49 -16.54 -8.02
N LEU A 29 -10.15 -16.62 -7.96
CA LEU A 29 -9.34 -17.80 -8.27
C LEU A 29 -8.48 -18.17 -7.04
N PRO A 30 -9.08 -18.72 -5.98
CA PRO A 30 -8.37 -19.04 -4.75
C PRO A 30 -7.24 -20.05 -5.00
N SER A 31 -6.12 -19.87 -4.30
CA SER A 31 -4.93 -20.74 -4.34
C SER A 31 -4.17 -20.82 -5.68
N VAL A 32 -4.57 -20.07 -6.70
CA VAL A 32 -3.83 -20.04 -7.98
C VAL A 32 -2.65 -19.07 -7.92
N PHE A 33 -2.81 -17.94 -7.22
CA PHE A 33 -1.84 -16.84 -7.21
C PHE A 33 -1.49 -16.32 -5.80
N ILE A 34 -1.02 -17.22 -4.93
CA ILE A 34 -0.71 -16.91 -3.51
C ILE A 34 0.28 -15.75 -3.37
N HIS A 35 1.38 -15.77 -4.13
CA HIS A 35 2.39 -14.72 -4.06
C HIS A 35 1.97 -13.43 -4.77
N ALA A 36 1.21 -13.52 -5.87
CA ALA A 36 0.77 -12.33 -6.60
C ALA A 36 -0.28 -11.55 -5.81
N GLU A 37 -1.18 -12.24 -5.09
CA GLU A 37 -2.12 -11.59 -4.17
C GLU A 37 -1.41 -10.74 -3.12
N LYS A 38 -0.35 -11.29 -2.51
CA LYS A 38 0.46 -10.57 -1.53
C LYS A 38 1.15 -9.35 -2.14
N ILE A 39 1.77 -9.51 -3.31
CA ILE A 39 2.44 -8.40 -4.00
C ILE A 39 1.45 -7.30 -4.38
N LEU A 40 0.25 -7.68 -4.81
CA LEU A 40 -0.80 -6.75 -5.19
C LEU A 40 -1.32 -5.96 -3.99
N ASP A 41 -1.51 -6.61 -2.85
CA ASP A 41 -1.94 -5.93 -1.62
C ASP A 41 -0.90 -4.90 -1.15
N GLU A 42 0.38 -5.26 -1.20
CA GLU A 42 1.50 -4.37 -0.87
C GLU A 42 1.56 -3.15 -1.82
N GLU A 43 1.39 -3.36 -3.13
CA GLU A 43 1.38 -2.25 -4.10
C GLU A 43 0.15 -1.36 -3.91
N ILE A 44 -1.04 -1.93 -3.67
CA ILE A 44 -2.25 -1.14 -3.33
C ILE A 44 -1.99 -0.29 -2.09
N ASN A 45 -1.40 -0.87 -1.04
CA ASN A 45 -1.09 -0.14 0.18
C ASN A 45 -0.09 0.98 -0.09
N ARG A 46 0.99 0.70 -0.83
CA ARG A 46 1.98 1.70 -1.24
C ARG A 46 1.38 2.85 -2.05
N VAL A 47 0.52 2.56 -3.03
CA VAL A 47 -0.14 3.59 -3.87
C VAL A 47 -1.12 4.41 -3.04
N ARG A 48 -1.91 3.78 -2.15
CA ARG A 48 -2.77 4.51 -1.21
C ARG A 48 -1.94 5.38 -0.27
N LEU A 49 -0.84 4.86 0.26
CA LEU A 49 0.07 5.63 1.09
C LEU A 49 0.57 6.85 0.32
N SER A 50 1.10 6.65 -0.89
CA SER A 50 1.60 7.73 -1.74
C SER A 50 0.54 8.78 -2.11
N LEU A 51 -0.67 8.35 -2.50
CA LEU A 51 -1.78 9.23 -2.89
C LEU A 51 -2.32 10.06 -1.73
N PHE A 52 -2.48 9.45 -0.55
CA PHE A 52 -3.16 10.08 0.60
C PHE A 52 -2.19 10.65 1.64
N HIS A 53 -0.95 10.17 1.72
CA HIS A 53 0.05 10.68 2.68
C HIS A 53 0.86 11.86 2.15
N HIS A 54 0.85 12.14 0.83
CA HIS A 54 1.53 13.34 0.33
C HIS A 54 0.91 14.66 0.83
N GLN A 55 -0.34 14.67 1.32
CA GLN A 55 -0.96 15.88 1.88
C GLN A 55 -0.53 16.20 3.31
N GLY A 56 -0.01 15.23 4.06
CA GLY A 56 0.51 15.44 5.41
C GLY A 56 1.98 15.12 5.41
N LYS A 57 2.84 16.15 5.51
CA LYS A 57 4.23 15.94 5.90
C LYS A 57 4.22 15.12 7.21
N ARG A 58 4.38 13.81 7.09
CA ARG A 58 4.89 13.01 8.18
C ARG A 58 6.37 13.38 8.23
N ASP A 59 6.68 14.45 8.95
CA ASP A 59 7.93 14.47 9.69
C ASP A 59 8.04 13.07 10.29
N VAL A 60 9.03 12.31 9.82
CA VAL A 60 9.27 10.95 10.27
C VAL A 60 9.47 11.08 11.77
N LEU A 61 8.39 10.83 12.52
CA LEU A 61 8.41 10.90 13.96
C LEU A 61 9.32 9.76 14.37
N ASP A 62 10.57 10.12 14.64
CA ASP A 62 11.54 9.25 15.26
C ASP A 62 10.95 8.93 16.63
N LEU A 63 10.31 7.77 16.74
CA LEU A 63 9.77 7.32 18.01
C LEU A 63 10.98 7.14 18.93
N PRO A 64 11.02 7.81 20.10
CA PRO A 64 12.10 7.62 21.06
C PRO A 64 12.14 6.18 21.54
N GLU A 65 13.27 5.77 22.13
CA GLU A 65 13.35 4.48 22.80
C GLU A 65 12.21 4.33 23.83
N PRO A 66 11.56 3.16 23.88
CA PRO A 66 10.42 2.95 24.76
C PRO A 66 10.85 3.14 26.21
N LEU A 67 10.28 4.15 26.87
CA LEU A 67 10.54 4.45 28.26
C LEU A 67 9.33 4.05 29.13
N GLY A 68 9.54 3.11 30.05
CA GLY A 68 8.55 2.72 31.05
C GLY A 68 7.76 1.44 30.71
N PRO A 69 6.78 1.07 31.55
CA PRO A 69 5.97 -0.11 31.36
C PRO A 69 5.04 0.03 30.15
N VAL A 70 4.81 -1.07 29.43
CA VAL A 70 3.90 -1.12 28.29
C VAL A 70 2.48 -0.84 28.76
N VAL A 71 1.88 0.25 28.26
CA VAL A 71 0.50 0.63 28.54
C VAL A 71 -0.35 0.46 27.28
N GLN A 72 -1.55 -0.09 27.43
CA GLN A 72 -2.56 -0.13 26.36
C GLN A 72 -3.44 1.11 26.50
N LEU A 73 -3.35 2.02 25.54
CA LEU A 73 -4.25 3.18 25.46
C LEU A 73 -5.55 2.77 24.77
N GLN A 74 -6.69 3.13 25.36
CA GLN A 74 -8.02 3.09 24.73
C GLN A 74 -8.46 4.53 24.48
N GLU A 75 -9.10 4.78 23.33
CA GLU A 75 -9.64 6.09 22.92
C GLU A 75 -10.93 6.45 23.69
#